data_AF-A0A351SN51-F1
#
_entry.id   AF-A0A351SN51-F1
#
_cell.length_a   1.000
_cell.length_b   1.000
_cell.length_c   1.000
_cell.angle_alpha   90.00
_cell.angle_beta   90.00
_cell.angle_gamma   90.00
#
_symmetry.space_group_name_H-M   'P 1'
#
loop_
_entity.id
_entity.type
_entity.pdbx_description
1 polymer ?
#
loop_
_entity_poly.entity_id
_entity_poly.type
_entity_poly.pdbx_seq_one_letter_code
_entity_poly.pdbx_strand_id
1 'polypeptide(L)'
;MLPQIILPTKEIKSPLWVSVSEAANLGGVQGKTIRRAIKTDQNLRYRIVKNRYQIEFGSLLMYLHKNTKLKNKLKDFGLGQYVAEWL
;
A
#
# COMPACT_ATOMS: atom_id res chain seq x y z
N MET A 1 3.90 -12.04 20.91
CA MET A 1 4.92 -11.08 20.44
C MET A 1 4.51 -10.61 19.06
N LEU A 2 4.12 -9.36 18.87
CA LEU A 2 3.77 -8.84 17.54
C LEU A 2 5.06 -8.65 16.74
N PRO A 3 5.18 -9.15 15.51
CA PRO A 3 6.37 -8.91 14.70
C PRO A 3 6.47 -7.40 14.46
N GLN A 4 7.54 -6.79 14.96
CA GLN A 4 7.89 -5.41 14.62
C GLN A 4 8.31 -5.42 13.15
N ILE A 5 7.49 -4.82 12.29
CA ILE A 5 7.87 -4.59 10.90
C ILE A 5 9.01 -3.57 10.95
N ILE A 6 10.20 -3.99 10.52
CA ILE A 6 11.36 -3.11 10.37
C ILE A 6 11.01 -2.11 9.28
N LEU A 7 10.76 -0.85 9.66
CA LEU A 7 10.66 0.23 8.67
C LEU A 7 11.99 0.28 7.91
N PRO A 8 12.00 0.41 6.57
CA PRO A 8 13.24 0.64 5.86
C PRO A 8 13.85 1.96 6.38
N THR A 9 14.91 1.86 7.16
CA THR A 9 15.73 2.97 7.67
C THR A 9 16.51 3.67 6.55
N LYS A 10 16.49 3.10 5.35
CA LYS A 10 17.11 3.66 4.15
C LYS A 10 16.10 4.52 3.39
N GLU A 11 16.42 5.80 3.23
CA GLU A 11 15.65 6.66 2.32
C GLU A 11 15.57 6.02 0.93
N ILE A 12 14.35 5.84 0.44
CA ILE A 12 14.11 5.28 -0.88
C ILE A 12 14.49 6.37 -1.90
N LYS A 13 15.67 6.22 -2.53
CA LYS A 13 16.20 7.17 -3.53
C LYS A 13 15.27 7.39 -4.72
N SER A 14 14.43 6.41 -5.04
CA SER A 14 13.49 6.47 -6.18
C SER A 14 12.18 5.77 -5.81
N PRO A 15 11.24 6.48 -5.14
CA PRO A 15 9.98 5.89 -4.74
C PRO A 15 9.15 5.49 -5.96
N LEU A 16 8.57 4.28 -5.91
CA LEU A 16 7.63 3.82 -6.92
C LEU A 16 6.28 4.49 -6.70
N TRP A 17 5.73 5.09 -7.76
CA TRP A 17 4.43 5.75 -7.73
C TRP A 17 3.44 4.96 -8.58
N VAL A 18 2.31 4.58 -7.99
CA VAL A 18 1.26 3.80 -8.64
C VAL A 18 -0.05 4.56 -8.68
N SER A 19 -0.83 4.40 -9.73
CA SER A 19 -2.19 4.94 -9.82
C SER A 19 -3.12 4.28 -8.79
N VAL A 20 -4.30 4.89 -8.58
CA VAL A 20 -5.34 4.32 -7.71
C VAL A 20 -5.77 2.91 -8.14
N SER A 21 -5.85 2.65 -9.44
CA SER A 21 -6.22 1.34 -9.99
C SER A 21 -5.12 0.30 -9.79
N GLU A 22 -3.86 0.66 -10.02
CA GLU A 22 -2.72 -0.22 -9.77
C GLU A 22 -2.59 -0.53 -8.27
N ALA A 23 -2.73 0.48 -7.41
CA ALA A 23 -2.73 0.30 -5.97
C ALA A 23 -3.84 -0.65 -5.49
N ALA A 24 -5.04 -0.55 -6.10
CA ALA A 24 -6.17 -1.42 -5.80
C ALA A 24 -5.86 -2.88 -6.17
N ASN A 25 -5.35 -3.10 -7.39
CA ASN A 25 -4.96 -4.42 -7.87
C ASN A 25 -3.83 -5.04 -7.03
N LEU A 26 -2.77 -4.27 -6.76
CA LEU A 26 -1.64 -4.71 -5.93
C LEU A 26 -2.08 -5.03 -4.49
N GLY A 27 -3.04 -4.28 -3.95
CA GLY A 27 -3.57 -4.51 -2.61
C GLY A 27 -4.65 -5.58 -2.50
N GLY A 28 -5.16 -6.12 -3.61
CA GLY A 28 -6.31 -7.02 -3.59
C GLY A 28 -7.58 -6.35 -3.04
N VAL A 29 -7.72 -5.04 -3.24
CA VAL A 29 -8.83 -4.22 -2.71
C VAL A 29 -9.54 -3.46 -3.84
N GLN A 30 -10.74 -2.94 -3.55
CA GLN A 30 -11.44 -2.10 -4.50
C GLN A 30 -10.86 -0.67 -4.54
N GLY A 31 -10.96 0.01 -5.69
CA GLY A 31 -10.51 1.40 -5.84
C GLY A 31 -11.14 2.37 -4.84
N LYS A 32 -12.39 2.13 -4.40
CA LYS A 32 -13.04 2.93 -3.33
C LYS A 32 -12.27 2.87 -2.01
N THR A 33 -11.64 1.75 -1.69
CA THR A 33 -10.81 1.57 -0.48
C THR A 33 -9.60 2.47 -0.54
N ILE A 34 -8.90 2.49 -1.68
CA ILE A 34 -7.73 3.35 -1.91
C ILE A 34 -8.13 4.82 -1.89
N ARG A 35 -9.23 5.21 -2.55
CA ARG A 35 -9.74 6.60 -2.51
C ARG A 35 -10.14 7.04 -1.11
N ARG A 36 -10.69 6.14 -0.29
CA ARG A 36 -10.97 6.40 1.12
C ARG A 36 -9.66 6.57 1.90
N ALA A 37 -8.69 5.70 1.68
CA ALA A 37 -7.38 5.74 2.33
C ALA A 37 -6.67 7.08 2.10
N ILE A 38 -6.68 7.61 0.86
CA ILE A 38 -6.14 8.93 0.52
C ILE A 38 -6.74 10.05 1.39
N LYS A 39 -8.01 9.93 1.78
CA LYS A 39 -8.72 10.94 2.59
C LYS A 39 -8.53 10.74 4.10
N THR A 40 -8.39 9.49 4.55
CA THR A 40 -8.50 9.14 5.98
C THR A 40 -7.19 8.70 6.62
N ASP A 41 -6.20 8.27 5.83
CA ASP A 41 -4.93 7.76 6.35
C ASP A 41 -3.83 8.81 6.20
N GLN A 42 -3.34 9.29 7.34
CA GLN A 42 -2.30 10.33 7.40
C GLN A 42 -0.92 9.82 6.96
N ASN A 43 -0.70 8.50 7.00
CA ASN A 43 0.59 7.90 6.65
C ASN A 43 0.66 7.48 5.19
N LEU A 44 -0.44 7.54 4.44
CA LEU A 44 -0.47 7.21 3.02
C LEU A 44 0.02 8.41 2.20
N ARG A 45 1.20 8.27 1.59
CA ARG A 45 1.81 9.32 0.78
C ARG A 45 1.23 9.27 -0.63
N TYR A 46 0.78 10.42 -1.12
CA TYR A 46 0.25 10.56 -2.48
C TYR A 46 0.66 11.89 -3.12
N ARG A 47 0.58 11.94 -4.45
CA ARG A 47 0.76 13.15 -5.26
C ARG A 47 -0.31 13.21 -6.36
N ILE A 48 -0.55 14.40 -6.89
CA ILE A 48 -1.46 14.61 -8.01
C ILE A 48 -0.62 14.97 -9.24
N VAL A 49 -0.70 14.15 -10.28
CA VAL A 49 -0.01 14.37 -11.56
C VAL A 49 -1.05 14.36 -12.66
N LYS A 50 -1.14 15.44 -13.45
CA LYS A 50 -2.12 15.58 -14.55
C LYS A 50 -3.55 15.22 -14.10
N ASN A 51 -3.99 15.77 -12.97
CA ASN A 51 -5.30 15.53 -12.37
C ASN A 51 -5.59 14.07 -11.95
N ARG A 52 -4.55 13.24 -11.81
CA ARG A 52 -4.67 11.84 -11.35
C ARG A 52 -3.85 11.64 -10.09
N TYR A 53 -4.47 10.97 -9.11
CA TYR A 53 -3.79 10.55 -7.89
C TYR A 53 -2.78 9.44 -8.20
N GLN A 54 -1.58 9.60 -7.67
CA GLN A 54 -0.56 8.57 -7.58
C GLN A 54 -0.20 8.37 -6.11
N ILE A 55 -0.02 7.13 -5.70
CA ILE A 55 0.28 6.72 -4.34
C ILE A 55 1.71 6.17 -4.33
N GLU A 56 2.47 6.53 -3.31
CA GLU A 56 3.81 5.99 -3.10
C GLU A 56 3.70 4.55 -2.57
N PHE A 57 4.37 3.62 -3.25
CA PHE A 57 4.16 2.18 -3.06
C PHE A 57 4.56 1.68 -1.65
N GLY A 58 5.61 2.22 -1.04
CA GLY A 58 6.01 1.86 0.32
C GLY A 58 4.92 2.20 1.34
N SER A 59 4.39 3.43 1.30
CA SER A 59 3.29 3.86 2.15
C SER A 59 1.99 3.09 1.88
N LEU A 60 1.75 2.65 0.63
CA LEU A 60 0.64 1.76 0.30
C LEU A 60 0.80 0.38 0.97
N LEU A 61 1.98 -0.22 0.91
CA LEU A 61 2.24 -1.49 1.59
C LEU A 61 2.04 -1.35 3.10
N MET A 62 2.55 -0.28 3.71
CA MET A 62 2.31 -0.01 5.14
C MET A 62 0.81 0.10 5.45
N TYR A 63 0.05 0.81 4.62
CA TYR A 63 -1.40 0.90 4.75
C TYR A 63 -2.10 -0.46 4.67
N LEU A 64 -1.69 -1.31 3.72
CA LEU A 64 -2.30 -2.64 3.53
C LEU A 64 -2.00 -3.59 4.70
N HIS A 65 -0.90 -3.38 5.42
CA HIS A 65 -0.57 -4.13 6.64
C HIS A 65 -1.22 -3.58 7.91
N LYS A 66 -1.94 -2.45 7.84
CA LYS A 66 -2.48 -1.73 9.02
C LYS A 66 -3.46 -2.55 9.87
N ASN A 67 -4.23 -3.45 9.25
CA ASN A 67 -5.15 -4.32 9.98
C ASN A 67 -5.30 -5.69 9.32
N THR A 68 -5.80 -6.66 10.08
CA THR A 68 -5.97 -8.05 9.64
C THR A 68 -6.79 -8.18 8.36
N LYS A 69 -7.84 -7.37 8.19
CA LYS A 69 -8.68 -7.43 6.99
C LYS A 69 -7.92 -7.02 5.73
N LEU A 70 -7.19 -5.91 5.77
CA LEU A 70 -6.38 -5.45 4.66
C LEU A 70 -5.20 -6.38 4.40
N LYS A 71 -4.56 -6.89 5.46
CA LYS A 71 -3.47 -7.86 5.35
C LYS A 71 -3.92 -9.15 4.67
N ASN A 72 -5.08 -9.69 5.04
CA ASN A 72 -5.66 -10.85 4.38
C ASN A 72 -6.03 -10.53 2.92
N LYS A 73 -6.51 -9.32 2.62
CA LYS A 73 -6.77 -8.91 1.23
C LYS A 73 -5.50 -8.86 0.38
N LEU A 74 -4.43 -8.28 0.92
CA LEU A 74 -3.12 -8.27 0.26
C LEU A 74 -2.59 -9.69 0.05
N LYS A 75 -2.69 -10.55 1.07
CA LYS A 75 -2.24 -11.95 1.02
C LYS A 75 -3.02 -12.79 0.01
N ASP A 76 -4.34 -12.74 0.09
CA ASP A 76 -5.20 -13.72 -0.59
C ASP A 76 -5.71 -13.23 -1.95
N PHE A 77 -5.62 -11.93 -2.25
CA PHE A 77 -6.16 -11.34 -3.49
C PHE A 77 -5.24 -10.31 -4.14
N GLY A 78 -4.08 -10.00 -3.56
CA GLY A 78 -3.15 -8.99 -4.03
C GLY A 78 -1.75 -9.53 -4.28
N LEU A 79 -0.76 -8.64 -4.23
CA LEU A 79 0.65 -8.96 -4.43
C LEU A 79 1.17 -10.04 -3.45
N GLY A 80 0.55 -10.15 -2.27
CA GLY A 80 0.93 -11.16 -1.28
C GLY A 80 0.72 -12.60 -1.76
N GLN A 81 -0.04 -12.84 -2.83
CA GLN A 81 -0.12 -14.15 -3.48
C GLN A 81 1.21 -14.59 -4.11
N TYR A 82 2.06 -13.62 -4.46
CA TYR A 82 3.37 -13.85 -5.08
C TYR A 82 4.53 -13.78 -4.06
N VAL A 83 4.23 -13.57 -2.78
CA VAL A 83 5.22 -13.39 -1.72
C VAL A 83 5.04 -14.48 -0.67
N ALA A 84 6.02 -15.38 -0.57
CA ALA A 84 6.01 -16.47 0.41
C ALA A 84 6.09 -15.92 1.85
N GLU A 85 7.05 -15.04 2.10
CA GLU A 85 7.28 -14.41 3.39
C GLU A 85 7.72 -12.95 3.20
N TRP A 86 7.23 -12.07 4.08
CA TRP A 86 7.68 -10.69 4.16
C TRP A 86 8.78 -10.64 5.22
N LEU A 87 9.97 -10.16 4.84
CA LEU A 87 11.12 -10.00 5.74
C LEU A 87 10.86 -8.99 6.87
#